data_AF-A0A7J7G9C9-F1
#
_entry.id   AF-A0A7J7G9C9-F1
#
_cell.length_a   1.000
_cell.length_b   1.000
_cell.length_c   1.000
_cell.angle_alpha   90.00
_cell.angle_beta   90.00
_cell.angle_gamma   90.00
#
_symmetry.space_group_name_H-M   'P 1'
#
loop_
_entity.id
_entity.type
_entity.pdbx_description
1 polymer ?
#
loop_
_entity_poly.entity_id
_entity_poly.type
_entity_poly.pdbx_seq_one_letter_code
_entity_poly.pdbx_strand_id
1 'polypeptide(L)'
;MAYELDVFNKFRDSNGQFKETVSNDVKGMLSLYEATYLKICGEGFLDEAHAFTIAQLESLVGGPHLSSDLSEQVMHALKQSIHRGFPRLEAKHFISFYEKDASRNETLLRLAKLDFNQLQLSHREELCHISRWWKELDLISKVPYARDRAVECFFWSTCAYYEPQHSVGRAVLTKIMLLLSVTDDTYDAYGTYDELKLYTNAVQRWELSAMDELPDYMKALYRALLNVYDEVERDLAKQGRAYGVHHSKEAV
;
A
#
# COMPACT_ATOMS: atom_id res chain seq x y z
N MET A 1 -28.47 3.69 -1.89
CA MET A 1 -28.23 4.52 -0.69
C MET A 1 -27.99 5.93 -1.20
N ALA A 2 -29.01 6.79 -1.11
CA ALA A 2 -28.97 8.18 -1.58
C ALA A 2 -28.99 9.13 -0.36
N TYR A 3 -28.08 8.88 0.57
CA TYR A 3 -27.73 9.78 1.65
C TYR A 3 -26.31 10.26 1.33
N GLU A 4 -25.99 11.49 0.94
CA GLU A 4 -26.78 12.70 0.80
C GLU A 4 -25.86 13.73 0.08
N LEU A 5 -25.72 13.67 -1.24
CA LEU A 5 -24.99 14.71 -2.01
C LEU A 5 -25.64 16.11 -1.84
N ASP A 6 -26.85 16.17 -1.30
CA ASP A 6 -27.56 17.40 -0.93
C ASP A 6 -26.77 18.29 0.02
N VAL A 7 -25.86 17.72 0.83
CA VAL A 7 -24.96 18.52 1.68
C VAL A 7 -24.11 19.50 0.86
N PHE A 8 -23.85 19.18 -0.41
CA PHE A 8 -23.06 20.02 -1.29
C PHE A 8 -23.88 20.94 -2.18
N ASN A 9 -25.20 20.77 -2.27
CA ASN A 9 -26.07 21.66 -3.06
C ASN A 9 -26.02 23.11 -2.55
N LYS A 10 -25.73 23.31 -1.25
CA LYS A 10 -25.51 24.65 -0.68
C LYS A 10 -24.32 25.41 -1.29
N PHE A 11 -23.41 24.73 -1.98
CA PHE A 11 -22.27 25.32 -2.68
C PHE A 11 -22.57 25.68 -4.13
N ARG A 12 -23.77 25.38 -4.65
CA ARG A 12 -24.23 25.79 -5.97
C ARG A 12 -25.03 27.08 -5.94
N ASP A 13 -24.89 27.90 -6.97
CA ASP A 13 -25.70 29.08 -7.21
C ASP A 13 -27.05 28.71 -7.88
N SER A 14 -27.87 29.71 -8.20
CA SER A 14 -29.16 29.51 -8.87
C SER A 14 -29.04 28.95 -10.29
N ASN A 15 -27.86 29.03 -10.91
CA ASN A 15 -27.57 28.49 -12.24
C ASN A 15 -27.01 27.06 -12.17
N GLY A 16 -26.89 26.49 -10.97
CA GLY A 16 -26.31 25.17 -10.74
C GLY A 16 -24.78 25.16 -10.82
N GLN A 17 -24.11 26.32 -10.87
CA GLN A 17 -22.65 26.44 -10.89
C GLN A 17 -22.08 26.58 -9.47
N PHE A 18 -20.80 26.25 -9.27
CA PHE A 18 -20.15 26.48 -7.97
C PHE A 18 -20.08 27.97 -7.64
N LYS A 19 -20.47 28.34 -6.42
CA LYS A 19 -20.43 29.73 -5.94
C LYS A 19 -19.00 30.25 -5.91
N GLU A 20 -18.79 31.51 -6.28
CA GLU A 20 -17.50 32.20 -6.22
C GLU A 20 -16.88 32.20 -4.80
N THR A 21 -17.72 32.18 -3.75
CA THR A 21 -17.26 32.05 -2.37
C THR A 21 -16.46 30.77 -2.12
N VAL A 22 -16.71 29.70 -2.90
CA VAL A 22 -15.94 28.45 -2.83
C VAL A 22 -14.54 28.65 -3.40
N SER A 23 -14.40 29.43 -4.48
CA SER A 23 -13.10 29.75 -5.09
C SER A 23 -12.16 30.53 -4.16
N ASN A 24 -12.73 31.30 -3.21
CA ASN A 24 -11.94 32.09 -2.25
C ASN A 24 -11.51 31.30 -1.01
N ASP A 25 -12.13 30.15 -0.72
CA ASP A 25 -11.78 29.30 0.42
C ASP A 25 -10.89 28.14 -0.04
N VAL A 26 -9.59 28.39 -0.13
CA VAL A 26 -8.61 27.38 -0.59
C VAL A 26 -8.60 26.13 0.30
N LYS A 27 -8.77 26.26 1.61
CA LYS A 27 -8.81 25.11 2.54
C LYS A 27 -10.08 24.29 2.34
N GLY A 28 -11.23 24.96 2.19
CA GLY A 28 -12.49 24.31 1.86
C GLY A 28 -12.45 23.61 0.50
N MET A 29 -11.81 24.23 -0.48
CA MET A 29 -11.62 23.68 -1.82
C MET A 29 -10.72 22.44 -1.83
N LEU A 30 -9.61 22.47 -1.07
CA LEU A 30 -8.75 21.31 -0.87
C LEU A 30 -9.50 20.16 -0.17
N SER A 31 -10.34 20.49 0.82
CA SER A 31 -11.18 19.49 1.50
C SER A 31 -12.23 18.89 0.56
N LEU A 32 -12.83 19.69 -0.33
CA LEU A 32 -13.76 19.22 -1.36
C LEU A 32 -13.05 18.35 -2.39
N TYR A 33 -11.85 18.75 -2.83
CA TYR A 33 -11.01 17.95 -3.73
C TYR A 33 -10.76 16.56 -3.15
N GLU A 34 -10.30 16.45 -1.90
CA GLU A 34 -10.08 15.16 -1.25
C GLU A 34 -11.40 14.35 -1.14
N ALA A 35 -12.51 14.98 -0.76
CA ALA A 35 -13.79 14.31 -0.66
C ALA A 35 -14.26 13.70 -2.01
N THR A 36 -13.89 14.30 -3.15
CA THR A 36 -14.25 13.76 -4.46
C THR A 36 -13.56 12.43 -4.80
N TYR A 37 -12.48 12.06 -4.10
CA TYR A 37 -11.84 10.74 -4.24
C TYR A 37 -12.62 9.62 -3.56
N LEU A 38 -13.63 9.93 -2.74
CA LEU A 38 -14.53 8.98 -2.11
C LEU A 38 -15.81 8.71 -2.92
N LYS A 39 -15.93 9.33 -4.11
CA LYS A 39 -17.13 9.20 -4.95
C LYS A 39 -17.43 7.75 -5.35
N ILE A 40 -18.72 7.43 -5.46
CA ILE A 40 -19.22 6.17 -6.03
C ILE A 40 -19.90 6.40 -7.39
N CYS A 41 -20.17 5.31 -8.11
CA CYS A 41 -20.83 5.38 -9.41
C CYS A 41 -22.22 6.04 -9.31
N GLY A 42 -22.47 7.02 -10.18
CA GLY A 42 -23.74 7.77 -10.23
C GLY A 42 -23.73 9.11 -9.50
N GLU A 43 -22.62 9.50 -8.87
CA GLU A 43 -22.47 10.76 -8.14
C GLU A 43 -21.95 11.90 -9.04
N GLY A 44 -22.72 12.28 -10.05
CA GLY A 44 -22.31 13.29 -11.05
C GLY A 44 -21.90 14.65 -10.45
N PHE A 45 -22.44 15.01 -9.28
CA PHE A 45 -21.98 16.19 -8.54
C PHE A 45 -20.48 16.14 -8.22
N LEU A 46 -19.98 14.99 -7.73
CA LEU A 46 -18.57 14.84 -7.34
C LEU A 46 -17.66 14.75 -8.56
N ASP A 47 -18.16 14.32 -9.71
CA ASP A 47 -17.43 14.43 -10.97
C ASP A 47 -17.20 15.89 -11.37
N GLU A 48 -18.24 16.72 -11.30
CA GLU A 48 -18.15 18.16 -11.54
C GLU A 48 -17.26 18.85 -10.50
N ALA A 49 -17.41 18.50 -9.22
CA ALA A 49 -16.59 19.05 -8.14
C ALA A 49 -15.11 18.68 -8.28
N HIS A 50 -14.79 17.46 -8.71
CA HIS A 50 -13.43 17.02 -8.95
C HIS A 50 -12.78 17.86 -10.07
N ALA A 51 -13.48 18.03 -11.20
CA ALA A 51 -12.97 18.85 -12.31
C ALA A 51 -12.82 20.33 -11.92
N PHE A 52 -13.82 20.87 -11.20
CA PHE A 52 -13.78 22.25 -10.70
C PHE A 52 -12.63 22.48 -9.74
N THR A 53 -12.46 21.62 -8.73
CA THR A 53 -11.44 21.82 -7.70
C THR A 53 -10.02 21.67 -8.25
N ILE A 54 -9.78 20.74 -9.19
CA ILE A 54 -8.48 20.65 -9.87
C ILE A 54 -8.15 21.96 -10.59
N ALA A 55 -9.06 22.44 -11.45
CA ALA A 55 -8.80 23.64 -12.26
C ALA A 55 -8.52 24.87 -11.38
N GLN A 56 -9.28 25.03 -10.30
CA GLN A 56 -9.10 26.14 -9.37
C GLN A 56 -7.79 26.00 -8.57
N LEU A 57 -7.50 24.82 -7.99
CA LEU A 57 -6.27 24.59 -7.23
C LEU A 57 -5.02 24.78 -8.10
N GLU A 58 -5.02 24.28 -9.33
CA GLU A 58 -3.92 24.48 -10.29
C GLU A 58 -3.70 25.97 -10.61
N SER A 59 -4.78 26.75 -10.75
CA SER A 59 -4.68 28.19 -11.00
C SER A 59 -4.11 28.98 -9.81
N LEU A 60 -4.24 28.44 -8.59
CA LEU A 60 -3.74 29.06 -7.37
C LEU A 60 -2.26 28.74 -7.11
N VAL A 61 -1.74 27.63 -7.65
CA VAL A 61 -0.33 27.26 -7.52
C VAL A 61 0.54 28.30 -8.22
N GLY A 62 1.48 28.90 -7.48
CA GLY A 62 2.37 29.96 -7.99
C GLY A 62 1.78 31.38 -7.94
N GLY A 63 0.55 31.54 -7.43
CA GLY A 63 -0.06 32.85 -7.18
C GLY A 63 0.55 33.57 -5.96
N PRO A 64 0.60 34.92 -5.96
CA PRO A 64 1.20 35.71 -4.88
C PRO A 64 0.38 35.68 -3.57
N HIS A 65 -0.84 35.15 -3.59
CA HIS A 65 -1.78 35.17 -2.47
C HIS A 65 -1.75 33.91 -1.60
N LEU A 66 -1.03 32.87 -2.01
CA LEU A 66 -0.96 31.60 -1.29
C LEU A 66 0.28 31.57 -0.40
N SER A 67 0.11 31.26 0.89
CA SER A 67 1.27 31.06 1.78
C SER A 67 2.11 29.88 1.29
N SER A 68 3.42 29.94 1.51
CA SER A 68 4.34 28.87 1.07
C SER A 68 3.90 27.49 1.57
N ASP A 69 3.39 27.41 2.79
CA ASP A 69 2.98 26.14 3.41
C ASP A 69 1.68 25.59 2.82
N LEU A 70 0.69 26.44 2.56
CA LEU A 70 -0.55 26.02 1.91
C LEU A 70 -0.32 25.66 0.44
N SER A 71 0.61 26.34 -0.22
CA SER A 71 1.06 26.01 -1.58
C SER A 71 1.67 24.62 -1.65
N GLU A 72 2.55 24.27 -0.70
CA GLU A 72 3.14 22.93 -0.59
C GLU A 72 2.06 21.85 -0.40
N GLN A 73 1.07 22.12 0.45
CA GLN A 73 -0.04 21.20 0.71
C GLN A 73 -0.92 20.99 -0.54
N VAL A 74 -1.24 22.06 -1.27
CA VAL A 74 -2.02 21.98 -2.51
C VAL A 74 -1.26 21.20 -3.58
N MET A 75 0.04 21.47 -3.77
CA MET A 75 0.87 20.73 -4.73
C MET A 75 0.97 19.25 -4.39
N HIS A 76 1.10 18.91 -3.09
CA HIS A 76 1.11 17.52 -2.64
C HIS A 76 -0.22 16.81 -2.97
N ALA A 77 -1.36 17.43 -2.64
CA ALA A 77 -2.68 16.84 -2.90
C ALA A 77 -2.98 16.66 -4.39
N LEU A 78 -2.62 17.63 -5.24
CA LEU A 78 -2.74 17.53 -6.70
C LEU A 78 -1.90 16.38 -7.29
N LYS A 79 -0.76 16.08 -6.67
CA LYS A 79 0.09 14.94 -7.06
C LYS A 79 -0.45 13.61 -6.50
N GLN A 80 -0.92 13.62 -5.26
CA GLN A 80 -1.32 12.44 -4.52
C GLN A 80 -2.43 12.79 -3.52
N SER A 81 -3.66 12.38 -3.83
CA SER A 81 -4.79 12.50 -2.89
C SER A 81 -4.55 11.65 -1.64
N ILE A 82 -5.00 12.13 -0.49
CA ILE A 82 -4.92 11.41 0.80
C ILE A 82 -5.61 10.05 0.70
N HIS A 83 -6.75 9.98 0.01
CA HIS A 83 -7.54 8.74 -0.11
C HIS A 83 -6.95 7.68 -1.04
N ARG A 84 -5.98 8.03 -1.88
CA ARG A 84 -5.21 7.09 -2.72
C ARG A 84 -3.76 6.92 -2.26
N GLY A 85 -3.36 7.68 -1.24
CA GLY A 85 -2.02 7.61 -0.66
C GLY A 85 -1.94 6.50 0.38
N PHE A 86 -0.71 6.02 0.64
CA PHE A 86 -0.51 5.09 1.74
C PHE A 86 -0.63 5.83 3.07
N PRO A 87 -1.50 5.40 4.01
CA PRO A 87 -1.81 6.16 5.22
C PRO A 87 -0.58 6.63 5.99
N ARG A 88 0.47 5.78 6.05
CA ARG A 88 1.68 6.13 6.79
C ARG A 88 2.58 7.14 6.09
N LEU A 89 2.58 7.17 4.76
CA LEU A 89 3.27 8.20 3.99
C LEU A 89 2.52 9.53 4.10
N GLU A 90 1.20 9.51 3.94
CA GLU A 90 0.36 10.70 4.08
C GLU A 90 0.45 11.28 5.51
N ALA A 91 0.49 10.43 6.54
CA ALA A 91 0.74 10.86 7.91
C ALA A 91 2.09 11.56 8.07
N LYS A 92 3.15 11.09 7.39
CA LYS A 92 4.47 11.74 7.44
C LYS A 92 4.42 13.14 6.84
N HIS A 93 3.79 13.29 5.67
CA HIS A 93 3.60 14.60 5.02
C HIS A 93 2.74 15.51 5.90
N PHE A 94 1.64 14.99 6.44
CA PHE A 94 0.72 15.76 7.26
C PHE A 94 1.34 16.21 8.59
N ILE A 95 2.19 15.39 9.23
CA ILE A 95 2.95 15.82 10.42
C ILE A 95 3.80 17.06 10.10
N SER A 96 4.46 17.08 8.93
CA SER A 96 5.26 18.23 8.49
C SER A 96 4.40 19.47 8.18
N PHE A 97 3.22 19.30 7.58
CA PHE A 97 2.30 20.42 7.36
C PHE A 97 1.71 20.95 8.67
N TYR A 98 1.27 20.05 9.55
CA TYR A 98 0.65 20.39 10.83
C TYR A 98 1.63 21.05 11.79
N GLU A 99 2.91 20.70 11.72
CA GLU A 99 3.98 21.39 12.46
C GLU A 99 4.08 22.88 12.08
N LYS A 100 3.68 23.30 10.88
CA LYS A 100 3.74 24.71 10.48
C LYS A 100 2.46 25.49 10.81
N ASP A 101 1.38 24.81 11.19
CA ASP A 101 0.10 25.44 11.50
C ASP A 101 0.18 26.20 12.84
N ALA A 102 -0.10 27.50 12.81
CA ALA A 102 -0.11 28.36 14.01
C ALA A 102 -1.20 27.98 15.02
N SER A 103 -2.25 27.28 14.59
CA SER A 103 -3.38 26.81 15.41
C SER A 103 -3.23 25.36 15.89
N ARG A 104 -2.06 24.73 15.64
CA ARG A 104 -1.82 23.33 15.96
C ARG A 104 -1.96 23.03 17.45
N ASN A 105 -2.43 21.82 17.74
CA ASN A 105 -2.42 21.24 19.07
C ASN A 105 -1.06 20.58 19.31
N GLU A 106 -0.27 21.16 20.22
CA GLU A 106 1.08 20.68 20.54
C GLU A 106 1.09 19.25 21.08
N THR A 107 0.07 18.85 21.84
CA THR A 107 -0.06 17.49 22.36
C THR A 107 -0.28 16.48 21.22
N LEU A 108 -1.15 16.81 20.25
CA LEU A 108 -1.40 15.98 19.08
C LEU A 108 -0.15 15.84 18.20
N LEU A 109 0.55 16.94 17.93
CA LEU A 109 1.79 16.92 17.15
C LEU A 109 2.85 16.04 17.81
N ARG A 110 3.05 16.21 19.12
CA ARG A 110 4.01 15.40 19.88
C ARG A 110 3.64 13.92 19.86
N LEU A 111 2.36 13.60 20.05
CA LEU A 111 1.87 12.22 19.99
C LEU A 111 2.14 11.61 18.61
N ALA A 112 1.77 12.30 17.53
CA ALA A 112 1.97 11.82 16.17
C ALA A 112 3.45 11.56 15.83
N LYS A 113 4.36 12.44 16.28
CA LYS A 113 5.82 12.25 16.09
C LYS A 113 6.37 11.05 16.86
N LEU A 114 5.93 10.88 18.11
CA LEU A 114 6.37 9.74 18.95
C LEU A 114 5.84 8.42 18.37
N ASP A 115 4.57 8.36 18.00
CA ASP A 115 3.96 7.22 17.33
C ASP A 115 4.68 6.88 16.01
N PHE A 116 4.98 7.90 15.19
CA PHE A 116 5.77 7.75 13.97
C PHE A 116 7.09 7.05 14.19
N ASN A 117 7.87 7.57 15.14
CA ASN A 117 9.19 7.03 15.43
C ASN A 117 9.13 5.64 16.06
N GLN A 118 8.18 5.38 16.96
CA GLN A 118 8.02 4.08 17.59
C GLN A 118 7.70 2.99 16.56
N LEU A 119 6.72 3.24 15.69
CA LEU A 119 6.38 2.30 14.63
C LEU A 119 7.51 2.10 13.62
N GLN A 120 8.21 3.18 13.26
CA GLN A 120 9.37 3.07 12.37
C GLN A 120 10.48 2.18 12.97
N LEU A 121 10.71 2.25 14.29
CA LEU A 121 11.66 1.37 14.96
C LEU A 121 11.22 -0.10 14.88
N SER A 122 9.94 -0.39 15.17
CA SER A 122 9.40 -1.75 15.03
C SER A 122 9.49 -2.28 13.60
N HIS A 123 9.16 -1.46 12.60
CA HIS A 123 9.28 -1.86 11.19
C HIS A 123 10.73 -2.13 10.78
N ARG A 124 11.71 -1.38 11.33
CA ARG A 124 13.14 -1.65 11.09
C ARG A 124 13.60 -2.97 11.71
N GLU A 125 13.11 -3.31 12.89
CA GLU A 125 13.39 -4.61 13.52
C GLU A 125 12.81 -5.75 12.68
N GLU A 126 11.55 -5.62 12.25
CA GLU A 126 10.89 -6.57 11.35
C GLU A 126 11.67 -6.76 10.04
N LEU A 127 12.10 -5.66 9.40
CA LEU A 127 12.91 -5.71 8.18
C LEU A 127 14.27 -6.37 8.41
N CYS A 128 14.91 -6.16 9.57
CA CYS A 128 16.14 -6.85 9.93
C CYS A 128 15.92 -8.37 10.04
N HIS A 129 14.80 -8.81 10.62
CA HIS A 129 14.45 -10.22 10.70
C HIS A 129 14.18 -10.82 9.32
N ILE A 130 13.41 -10.13 8.47
CA ILE A 130 13.15 -10.55 7.09
C ILE A 130 14.44 -10.62 6.28
N SER A 131 15.30 -9.60 6.36
CA SER A 131 16.56 -9.58 5.62
C SER A 131 17.49 -10.74 6.04
N ARG A 132 17.52 -11.07 7.33
CA ARG A 132 18.29 -12.22 7.84
C ARG A 132 17.72 -13.53 7.29
N TRP A 133 16.40 -13.73 7.40
CA TRP A 133 15.72 -14.91 6.87
C TRP A 133 15.96 -15.07 5.36
N TRP A 134 15.84 -13.98 4.59
CA TRP A 134 16.04 -13.99 3.15
C TRP A 134 17.46 -14.38 2.75
N LYS A 135 18.45 -13.85 3.49
CA LYS A 135 19.86 -14.20 3.30
C LYS A 135 20.16 -15.66 3.68
N GLU A 136 19.59 -16.16 4.78
CA GLU A 136 19.76 -17.54 5.24
C GLU A 136 19.11 -18.56 4.29
N LEU A 137 18.00 -18.20 3.65
CA LEU A 137 17.37 -19.02 2.62
C LEU A 137 18.30 -19.22 1.41
N ASP A 138 19.15 -18.22 1.13
CA ASP A 138 20.13 -18.21 0.05
C ASP A 138 19.50 -18.65 -1.27
N LEU A 139 18.35 -18.05 -1.60
CA LEU A 139 17.59 -18.40 -2.80
C LEU A 139 18.17 -17.70 -4.03
N ILE A 140 18.52 -16.42 -3.91
CA ILE A 140 19.09 -15.60 -5.00
C ILE A 140 20.36 -16.22 -5.58
N SER A 141 21.20 -16.88 -4.78
CA SER A 141 22.39 -17.58 -5.29
C SER A 141 22.05 -18.79 -6.18
N LYS A 142 20.89 -19.42 -5.94
CA LYS A 142 20.38 -20.60 -6.66
C LYS A 142 19.55 -20.23 -7.89
N VAL A 143 18.99 -19.02 -7.92
CA VAL A 143 18.23 -18.45 -9.03
C VAL A 143 18.82 -17.09 -9.44
N PRO A 144 20.00 -17.05 -10.07
CA PRO A 144 20.73 -15.81 -10.32
C PRO A 144 20.03 -14.85 -11.29
N TYR A 145 19.00 -15.31 -12.00
CA TYR A 145 18.16 -14.47 -12.86
C TYR A 145 17.13 -13.65 -12.06
N ALA A 146 16.82 -14.05 -10.82
CA ALA A 146 15.78 -13.44 -10.01
C ALA A 146 16.27 -12.13 -9.36
N ARG A 147 15.36 -11.17 -9.25
CA ARG A 147 15.62 -9.84 -8.71
C ARG A 147 15.50 -9.91 -7.19
N ASP A 148 16.43 -9.23 -6.49
CA ASP A 148 16.27 -9.02 -5.05
C ASP A 148 15.26 -7.88 -4.81
N ARG A 149 14.18 -8.21 -4.09
CA ARG A 149 13.03 -7.33 -3.83
C ARG A 149 12.64 -7.27 -2.36
N ALA A 150 13.56 -7.66 -1.46
CA ALA A 150 13.26 -7.81 -0.04
C ALA A 150 12.72 -6.52 0.61
N VAL A 151 13.29 -5.37 0.25
CA VAL A 151 12.86 -4.07 0.80
C VAL A 151 11.52 -3.65 0.22
N GLU A 152 11.30 -3.84 -1.08
CA GLU A 152 10.05 -3.52 -1.78
C GLU A 152 8.88 -4.36 -1.28
N CYS A 153 9.07 -5.68 -1.12
CA CYS A 153 8.06 -6.59 -0.58
C CYS A 153 7.70 -6.24 0.87
N PHE A 154 8.70 -5.88 1.69
CA PHE A 154 8.45 -5.43 3.05
C PHE A 154 7.70 -4.08 3.08
N PHE A 155 8.07 -3.17 2.19
CA PHE A 155 7.41 -1.88 2.05
C PHE A 155 5.94 -2.05 1.64
N TRP A 156 5.64 -2.88 0.64
CA TRP A 156 4.27 -3.19 0.23
C TRP A 156 3.46 -3.86 1.35
N SER A 157 4.08 -4.76 2.11
CA SER A 157 3.43 -5.38 3.28
C SER A 157 3.10 -4.35 4.36
N THR A 158 3.99 -3.38 4.59
CA THR A 158 3.76 -2.28 5.54
C THR A 158 2.68 -1.32 5.05
N CYS A 159 2.54 -1.17 3.73
CA CYS A 159 1.47 -0.38 3.12
C CYS A 159 0.08 -1.03 3.28
N ALA A 160 0.02 -2.38 3.32
CA ALA A 160 -1.24 -3.10 3.56
C ALA A 160 -1.76 -2.91 4.99
N TYR A 161 -0.87 -2.92 5.99
CA TYR A 161 -1.19 -2.66 7.39
C TYR A 161 0.07 -2.28 8.18
N TYR A 162 0.09 -1.07 8.75
CA TYR A 162 1.27 -0.52 9.42
C TYR A 162 1.22 -0.66 10.94
N GLU A 163 0.06 -1.00 11.50
CA GLU A 163 -0.21 -0.99 12.93
C GLU A 163 0.50 -2.13 13.67
N PRO A 164 0.82 -1.98 14.97
CA PRO A 164 1.64 -2.95 15.70
C PRO A 164 1.05 -4.36 15.72
N GLN A 165 -0.27 -4.50 15.83
CA GLN A 165 -0.96 -5.80 15.92
C GLN A 165 -0.81 -6.66 14.66
N HIS A 166 -0.39 -6.08 13.54
CA HIS A 166 -0.21 -6.78 12.26
C HIS A 166 1.24 -7.16 11.96
N SER A 167 2.15 -7.07 12.96
CA SER A 167 3.57 -7.43 12.80
C SER A 167 3.80 -8.83 12.20
N VAL A 168 3.14 -9.86 12.76
CA VAL A 168 3.21 -11.23 12.23
C VAL A 168 2.65 -11.30 10.81
N GLY A 169 1.54 -10.61 10.55
CA GLY A 169 0.95 -10.54 9.21
C GLY A 169 1.92 -9.96 8.19
N ARG A 170 2.64 -8.88 8.53
CA ARG A 170 3.62 -8.25 7.64
C ARG A 170 4.77 -9.18 7.33
N ALA A 171 5.26 -9.90 8.33
CA ALA A 171 6.33 -10.86 8.14
C ALA A 171 5.90 -11.99 7.18
N VAL A 172 4.72 -12.56 7.39
CA VAL A 172 4.16 -13.62 6.53
C VAL A 172 3.93 -13.10 5.11
N LEU A 173 3.26 -11.96 4.95
CA LEU A 173 3.00 -11.37 3.64
C LEU A 173 4.30 -11.06 2.90
N THR A 174 5.30 -10.52 3.58
CA THR A 174 6.62 -10.22 2.97
C THR A 174 7.30 -11.49 2.46
N LYS A 175 7.32 -12.56 3.27
CA LYS A 175 7.90 -13.85 2.86
C LYS A 175 7.19 -14.42 1.62
N ILE A 176 5.86 -14.38 1.60
CA ILE A 176 5.06 -14.86 0.46
C ILE A 176 5.33 -14.00 -0.78
N MET A 177 5.27 -12.67 -0.67
CA MET A 177 5.52 -11.76 -1.78
C MET A 177 6.92 -11.93 -2.39
N LEU A 178 7.95 -12.20 -1.56
CA LEU A 178 9.29 -12.48 -2.05
C LEU A 178 9.34 -13.75 -2.90
N LEU A 179 8.72 -14.83 -2.45
CA LEU A 179 8.67 -16.08 -3.20
C LEU A 179 7.84 -15.96 -4.47
N LEU A 180 6.73 -15.22 -4.42
CA LEU A 180 5.93 -14.89 -5.61
C LEU A 180 6.73 -14.05 -6.61
N SER A 181 7.55 -13.09 -6.14
CA SER A 181 8.39 -12.27 -7.03
C SER A 181 9.46 -13.10 -7.74
N VAL A 182 10.06 -14.08 -7.06
CA VAL A 182 11.01 -15.01 -7.70
C VAL A 182 10.30 -15.98 -8.64
N THR A 183 9.07 -16.38 -8.30
CA THR A 183 8.23 -17.20 -9.18
C THR A 183 7.89 -16.44 -10.46
N ASP A 184 7.41 -15.21 -10.35
CA ASP A 184 7.16 -14.28 -11.45
C ASP A 184 8.39 -14.16 -12.37
N ASP A 185 9.57 -13.87 -11.81
CA ASP A 185 10.83 -13.81 -12.57
C ASP A 185 11.17 -15.13 -13.29
N THR A 186 10.78 -16.27 -12.71
CA THR A 186 10.97 -17.59 -13.33
C THR A 186 10.07 -17.77 -14.54
N TYR A 187 8.81 -17.34 -14.47
CA TYR A 187 7.87 -17.42 -15.59
C TYR A 187 8.20 -16.41 -16.70
N ASP A 188 8.67 -15.21 -16.35
CA ASP A 188 8.88 -14.12 -17.32
C ASP A 188 10.20 -14.22 -18.09
N ALA A 189 11.28 -14.63 -17.42
CA ALA A 189 12.64 -14.41 -17.95
C ALA A 189 13.43 -15.69 -18.25
N TYR A 190 13.09 -16.82 -17.62
CA TYR A 190 14.02 -17.95 -17.59
C TYR A 190 13.41 -19.32 -17.91
N GLY A 191 12.24 -19.65 -17.33
CA GLY A 191 11.64 -20.97 -17.48
C GLY A 191 11.22 -21.25 -18.92
N THR A 192 11.61 -22.41 -19.44
CA THR A 192 11.04 -22.88 -20.71
C THR A 192 9.60 -23.33 -20.50
N TYR A 193 8.77 -23.31 -21.55
CA TYR A 193 7.37 -23.71 -21.45
C TYR A 193 7.17 -25.10 -20.82
N ASP A 194 8.01 -26.07 -21.19
CA ASP A 194 7.93 -27.43 -20.66
C ASP A 194 8.29 -27.50 -19.17
N GLU A 195 9.31 -26.75 -18.73
CA GLU A 195 9.68 -26.65 -17.31
C GLU A 195 8.59 -25.93 -16.50
N LEU A 196 8.05 -24.83 -17.03
CA LEU A 196 6.99 -24.06 -16.39
C LEU A 196 5.72 -24.91 -16.22
N LYS A 197 5.37 -25.74 -17.20
CA LYS A 197 4.23 -26.67 -17.08
C LYS A 197 4.41 -27.66 -15.92
N LEU A 198 5.62 -28.18 -15.73
CA LEU A 198 5.95 -29.06 -14.59
C LEU A 198 5.86 -28.28 -13.27
N TYR A 199 6.40 -27.06 -13.24
CA TYR A 199 6.34 -26.19 -12.06
C TYR A 199 4.90 -25.81 -11.68
N THR A 200 4.07 -25.43 -12.64
CA THR A 200 2.64 -25.16 -12.42
C THR A 200 1.93 -26.38 -11.85
N ASN A 201 2.18 -27.57 -12.40
CA ASN A 201 1.59 -28.81 -11.89
C ASN A 201 2.03 -29.09 -10.44
N ALA A 202 3.32 -28.90 -10.14
CA ALA A 202 3.83 -29.07 -8.78
C ALA A 202 3.15 -28.11 -7.79
N VAL A 203 3.01 -26.82 -8.13
CA VAL A 203 2.30 -25.83 -7.31
C VAL A 203 0.83 -26.21 -7.11
N GLN A 204 0.14 -26.68 -8.16
CA GLN A 204 -1.25 -27.14 -8.05
C GLN A 204 -1.42 -28.35 -7.13
N ARG A 205 -0.46 -29.26 -7.11
CA ARG A 205 -0.48 -30.44 -6.23
C ARG A 205 -0.09 -30.10 -4.80
N TRP A 206 0.81 -29.14 -4.61
CA TRP A 206 1.32 -28.73 -3.29
C TRP A 206 1.97 -29.88 -2.48
N GLU A 207 2.55 -30.86 -3.17
CA GLU A 207 3.19 -32.04 -2.56
C GLU A 207 4.71 -31.96 -2.62
N LEU A 208 5.39 -32.49 -1.59
CA LEU A 208 6.86 -32.56 -1.58
C LEU A 208 7.39 -33.49 -2.68
N SER A 209 6.65 -34.56 -3.02
CA SER A 209 7.02 -35.51 -4.08
C SER A 209 7.09 -34.89 -5.47
N ALA A 210 6.32 -33.82 -5.73
CA ALA A 210 6.37 -33.13 -7.01
C ALA A 210 7.74 -32.46 -7.28
N MET A 211 8.58 -32.30 -6.25
CA MET A 211 9.96 -31.82 -6.40
C MET A 211 10.80 -32.66 -7.34
N ASP A 212 10.58 -33.98 -7.37
CA ASP A 212 11.41 -34.91 -8.14
C ASP A 212 11.23 -34.72 -9.65
N GLU A 213 10.12 -34.10 -10.06
CA GLU A 213 9.75 -33.79 -11.44
C GLU A 213 10.35 -32.47 -11.94
N LEU A 214 10.87 -31.62 -11.04
CA LEU A 214 11.33 -30.27 -11.38
C LEU A 214 12.82 -30.21 -11.76
N PRO A 215 13.25 -29.21 -12.55
CA PRO A 215 14.67 -28.85 -12.67
C PRO A 215 15.28 -28.42 -11.34
N ASP A 216 16.59 -28.62 -11.17
CA ASP A 216 17.28 -28.36 -9.88
C ASP A 216 17.15 -26.92 -9.39
N TYR A 217 17.14 -25.93 -10.29
CA TYR A 217 16.97 -24.52 -9.91
C TYR A 217 15.55 -24.23 -9.39
N MET A 218 14.53 -24.85 -9.97
CA MET A 218 13.13 -24.73 -9.55
C MET A 218 12.84 -25.47 -8.24
N LYS A 219 13.56 -26.58 -7.96
CA LYS A 219 13.45 -27.31 -6.69
C LYS A 219 13.75 -26.41 -5.50
N ALA A 220 14.74 -25.53 -5.60
CA ALA A 220 15.10 -24.61 -4.52
C ALA A 220 13.95 -23.64 -4.21
N LEU A 221 13.35 -23.05 -5.26
CA LEU A 221 12.22 -22.14 -5.15
C LEU A 221 10.97 -22.86 -4.60
N TYR A 222 10.61 -24.01 -5.17
CA TYR A 222 9.43 -24.76 -4.73
C TYR A 222 9.56 -25.25 -3.29
N ARG A 223 10.75 -25.73 -2.88
CA ARG A 223 11.00 -26.09 -1.49
C ARG A 223 10.85 -24.90 -0.55
N ALA A 224 11.34 -23.72 -0.94
CA ALA A 224 11.18 -22.51 -0.15
C ALA A 224 9.69 -22.14 0.01
N LEU A 225 8.90 -22.27 -1.04
CA LEU A 225 7.45 -22.09 -1.03
C LEU A 225 6.76 -23.01 -0.03
N LEU A 226 6.98 -24.32 -0.12
CA LEU A 226 6.40 -25.28 0.81
C LEU A 226 6.79 -24.98 2.26
N ASN A 227 8.08 -24.73 2.51
CA ASN A 227 8.59 -24.46 3.86
C ASN A 227 7.97 -23.22 4.50
N VAL A 228 7.80 -22.13 3.74
CA VAL A 228 7.16 -20.91 4.25
C VAL A 228 5.71 -21.18 4.60
N TYR A 229 4.95 -21.85 3.72
CA TYR A 229 3.55 -22.16 3.99
C TYR A 229 3.38 -23.11 5.17
N ASP A 230 4.26 -24.10 5.33
CA ASP A 230 4.26 -25.00 6.48
C ASP A 230 4.61 -24.26 7.79
N GLU A 231 5.54 -23.30 7.75
CA GLU A 231 5.85 -22.43 8.90
C GLU A 231 4.62 -21.61 9.31
N VAL A 232 3.99 -20.94 8.34
CA VAL A 232 2.81 -20.11 8.55
C VAL A 232 1.64 -20.95 9.07
N GLU A 233 1.42 -22.14 8.52
CA GLU A 233 0.35 -23.05 8.95
C GLU A 233 0.55 -23.49 10.40
N ARG A 234 1.79 -23.87 10.79
CA ARG A 234 2.10 -24.21 12.18
C ARG A 234 1.87 -23.05 13.14
N ASP A 235 2.22 -21.83 12.75
CA ASP A 235 2.05 -20.66 13.60
C ASP A 235 0.59 -20.21 13.73
N LEU A 236 -0.19 -20.28 12.64
CA LEU A 236 -1.62 -20.00 12.65
C LEU A 236 -2.43 -21.10 13.32
N ALA A 237 -1.98 -22.36 13.27
CA ALA A 237 -2.62 -23.48 13.99
C ALA A 237 -2.62 -23.24 15.51
N LYS A 238 -1.55 -22.68 16.07
CA LYS A 238 -1.49 -22.29 17.50
C LYS A 238 -2.56 -21.27 17.90
N GLN A 239 -3.11 -20.55 16.92
CA GLN A 239 -4.16 -19.53 17.11
C GLN A 239 -5.53 -20.00 16.62
N GLY A 240 -5.68 -21.26 16.17
CA GLY A 240 -6.93 -21.77 15.59
C GLY A 240 -7.26 -21.18 14.22
N ARG A 241 -6.27 -20.66 13.48
CA ARG A 241 -6.43 -19.92 12.21
C ARG A 241 -5.78 -20.60 10.99
N ALA A 242 -5.42 -21.88 11.11
CA ALA A 242 -4.76 -22.62 10.04
C ALA A 242 -5.57 -22.66 8.72
N TYR A 243 -6.91 -22.60 8.79
CA TYR A 243 -7.79 -22.55 7.61
C TYR A 243 -7.46 -21.39 6.65
N GLY A 244 -6.91 -20.27 7.15
CA GLY A 244 -6.50 -19.15 6.30
C GLY A 244 -5.38 -19.50 5.34
N VAL A 245 -4.52 -20.47 5.69
CA VAL A 245 -3.44 -20.94 4.81
C VAL A 245 -4.01 -21.68 3.61
N HIS A 246 -5.08 -22.45 3.78
CA HIS A 246 -5.73 -23.14 2.67
C HIS A 246 -6.20 -22.15 1.60
N HIS A 247 -6.89 -21.08 1.99
CA HIS A 247 -7.34 -20.06 1.05
C HIS A 247 -6.17 -19.31 0.40
N SER A 248 -5.07 -19.12 1.13
CA SER A 248 -3.86 -18.54 0.55
C SER A 248 -3.23 -19.46 -0.49
N LYS A 249 -3.18 -20.78 -0.24
CA LYS A 249 -2.66 -21.78 -1.19
C LYS A 249 -3.49 -21.81 -2.48
N GLU A 250 -4.81 -21.68 -2.38
CA GLU A 250 -5.71 -21.63 -3.56
C GLU A 250 -5.56 -20.36 -4.41
N ALA A 251 -5.00 -19.29 -3.84
CA ALA A 251 -4.81 -18.01 -4.51
C ALA A 251 -3.44 -17.86 -5.20
N VAL A 252 -2.52 -18.82 -4.99
CA VAL A 252 -1.20 -18.91 -5.65
C VAL A 252 -1.34 -19.61 -6.99
#